data_AF-A0A078L169-F1
#
_entry.id   AF-A0A078L169-F1
#
_cell.length_a   1.000
_cell.length_b   1.000
_cell.length_c   1.000
_cell.angle_alpha   90.00
_cell.angle_beta   90.00
_cell.angle_gamma   90.00
#
_symmetry.space_group_name_H-M   'P 1'
#
loop_
_entity.id
_entity.type
_entity.pdbx_description
1 polymer ?
#
loop_
_entity_poly.entity_id
_entity_poly.type
_entity_poly.pdbx_seq_one_letter_code
_entity_poly.pdbx_strand_id
1 'polypeptide(L)'
;MNFFCRLTLICTLALGLMPNCYADNRANNFYRNFWMPTYHGIQLSYCTVDGKTCGLAVATRYCQMMGYHRADQHVIEHNVGLTNYIGSTATCQGWRCNGFKTIRCVAELTHKPPKGYHYRYRKFVYPRFDYYRVDWCYDGKRGCGQRAAFSFCRRMGYLQTRRYQIEKGVAATKAIGNQKLCFGKECNAFKSIICYR
;
A
#
# COMPACT_ATOMS: atom_id res chain seq x y z
N MET A 1 7.57 68.37 -4.55
CA MET A 1 8.36 67.19 -4.98
C MET A 1 8.61 66.16 -3.86
N ASN A 2 7.80 66.11 -2.79
CA ASN A 2 8.08 65.26 -1.61
C ASN A 2 6.97 64.23 -1.28
N PHE A 3 5.82 64.29 -1.96
CA PHE A 3 4.69 63.40 -1.67
C PHE A 3 4.74 62.10 -2.51
N PHE A 4 5.09 62.22 -3.79
CA PHE A 4 5.21 61.07 -4.70
C PHE A 4 6.39 60.13 -4.38
N CYS A 5 7.47 60.63 -3.77
CA CYS A 5 8.61 59.81 -3.33
C CYS A 5 8.32 59.01 -2.05
N ARG A 6 7.43 59.49 -1.17
CA ARG A 6 7.08 58.76 0.07
C ARG A 6 6.10 57.61 -0.21
N LEU A 7 5.18 57.80 -1.15
CA LEU A 7 4.18 56.77 -1.49
C LEU A 7 4.81 55.58 -2.23
N THR A 8 5.85 55.82 -3.03
CA THR A 8 6.60 54.78 -3.76
C THR A 8 7.48 53.95 -2.83
N LEU A 9 8.08 54.56 -1.81
CA LEU A 9 8.90 53.88 -0.80
C LEU A 9 8.09 52.92 0.10
N ILE A 10 6.82 53.25 0.37
CA ILE A 10 5.92 52.42 1.19
C ILE A 10 5.46 51.19 0.39
N CYS A 11 5.20 51.32 -0.91
CA CYS A 11 4.83 50.19 -1.77
C CYS A 11 5.97 49.17 -1.95
N THR A 12 7.23 49.60 -2.01
CA THR A 12 8.38 48.68 -2.13
C THR A 12 8.65 47.88 -0.85
N LEU A 13 8.32 48.41 0.33
CA LEU A 13 8.49 47.67 1.59
C LEU A 13 7.41 46.60 1.82
N ALA A 14 6.20 46.79 1.29
CA ALA A 14 5.11 45.81 1.44
C ALA A 14 5.28 44.56 0.55
N LEU A 15 6.03 44.66 -0.55
CA LEU A 15 6.30 43.54 -1.47
C LEU A 15 7.42 42.60 -0.98
N GLY A 16 8.22 43.00 0.00
CA GLY A 16 9.32 42.19 0.56
C GLY A 16 8.91 41.25 1.71
N LEU A 17 7.67 41.33 2.19
CA LEU A 17 7.17 40.57 3.36
C LEU A 17 6.15 39.48 2.98
N MET A 18 6.14 39.04 1.72
CA MET A 18 5.43 37.83 1.34
C MET A 18 6.25 36.64 1.83
N PRO A 19 5.78 35.83 2.80
CA PRO A 19 6.42 34.57 3.09
C PRO A 19 6.35 33.76 1.81
N ASN A 20 7.49 33.24 1.35
CA ASN A 20 7.48 32.20 0.33
C ASN A 20 6.76 30.99 0.91
N CYS A 21 5.45 30.91 0.68
CA CYS A 21 4.63 29.75 0.95
C CYS A 21 5.05 28.68 -0.07
N TYR A 22 6.22 28.06 0.12
CA TYR A 22 6.54 26.82 -0.57
C TYR A 22 5.51 25.80 -0.12
N ALA A 23 4.54 25.53 -1.00
CA ALA A 23 3.69 24.35 -0.88
C ALA A 23 4.62 23.13 -0.96
N ASP A 24 4.94 22.56 0.19
CA ASP A 24 5.66 21.30 0.31
C ASP A 24 4.95 20.28 -0.60
N ASN A 25 5.69 19.74 -1.57
CA ASN A 25 5.14 18.99 -2.69
C ASN A 25 4.84 17.55 -2.23
N ARG A 26 3.85 17.42 -1.33
CA ARG A 26 3.37 16.17 -0.72
C ARG A 26 2.70 15.21 -1.71
N ALA A 27 2.75 15.48 -3.01
CA ALA A 27 2.12 14.69 -4.06
C ALA A 27 2.64 13.23 -4.11
N ASN A 28 3.85 12.98 -3.61
CA ASN A 28 4.47 11.66 -3.59
C ASN A 28 4.39 10.96 -2.22
N ASN A 29 3.80 11.60 -1.21
CA ASN A 29 3.65 10.98 0.11
C ASN A 29 2.47 10.02 0.08
N PHE A 30 2.69 8.80 0.56
CA PHE A 30 1.62 7.88 0.90
C PHE A 30 1.57 7.66 2.41
N TYR A 31 0.36 7.45 2.90
CA TYR A 31 0.06 7.42 4.32
C TYR A 31 -0.57 6.08 4.69
N ARG A 32 -0.32 5.61 5.91
CA ARG A 32 -1.06 4.49 6.50
C ARG A 32 -1.39 4.79 7.95
N ASN A 33 -2.64 4.56 8.32
CA ASN A 33 -3.10 4.60 9.70
C ASN A 33 -2.99 3.20 10.31
N PHE A 34 -2.33 3.11 11.46
CA PHE A 34 -2.28 1.92 12.30
C PHE A 34 -3.16 2.16 13.52
N TRP A 35 -4.26 1.41 13.61
CA TRP A 35 -5.17 1.44 14.74
C TRP A 35 -4.73 0.46 15.81
N MET A 36 -4.68 0.90 17.07
CA MET A 36 -4.18 0.13 18.21
C MET A 36 -2.89 -0.64 17.87
N PRO A 37 -1.82 0.07 17.43
CA PRO A 37 -0.59 -0.56 16.98
C PRO A 37 0.01 -1.43 18.09
N THR A 38 0.52 -2.60 17.71
CA THR A 38 1.11 -3.56 18.65
C THR A 38 2.61 -3.73 18.43
N TYR A 39 3.33 -4.04 19.51
CA TYR A 39 4.75 -4.39 19.53
C TYR A 39 4.95 -5.67 20.35
N HIS A 40 5.53 -6.69 19.72
CA HIS A 40 5.56 -8.07 20.25
C HIS A 40 4.18 -8.58 20.72
N GLY A 41 3.13 -8.31 19.93
CA GLY A 41 1.77 -8.82 20.19
C GLY A 41 0.96 -8.08 21.24
N ILE A 42 1.56 -7.12 21.97
CA ILE A 42 0.89 -6.29 22.97
C ILE A 42 0.77 -4.85 22.45
N GLN A 43 -0.24 -4.09 22.89
CA GLN A 43 -0.42 -2.70 22.47
C GLN A 43 0.84 -1.86 22.76
N LEU A 44 1.25 -1.05 21.78
CA LEU A 44 2.43 -0.21 21.87
C LEU A 44 2.24 0.88 22.94
N SER A 45 3.20 0.99 23.85
CA SER A 45 3.24 2.03 24.89
C SER A 45 3.44 3.40 24.28
N TYR A 46 2.74 4.40 24.81
CA TYR A 46 2.82 5.78 24.35
C TYR A 46 4.19 6.44 24.57
N CYS A 47 4.93 5.97 25.59
CA CYS A 47 6.23 6.48 26.00
C CYS A 47 7.31 5.40 25.94
N THR A 48 8.57 5.80 26.02
CA THR A 48 9.72 4.93 26.31
C THR A 48 9.69 4.44 27.76
N VAL A 49 10.50 3.42 28.06
CA VAL A 49 10.55 2.78 29.39
C VAL A 49 10.91 3.75 30.52
N ASP A 50 11.71 4.77 30.23
CA ASP A 50 12.12 5.82 31.18
C ASP A 50 11.13 6.99 31.27
N GLY A 51 10.05 6.95 30.48
CA GLY A 51 9.02 7.99 30.43
C GLY A 51 9.47 9.32 29.82
N LYS A 52 10.72 9.44 29.36
CA LYS A 52 11.27 10.73 28.88
C LYS A 52 10.83 11.07 27.46
N THR A 53 10.61 10.06 26.63
CA THR A 53 10.25 10.24 25.22
C THR A 53 8.88 9.64 24.96
N CYS A 54 7.94 10.46 24.48
CA CYS A 54 6.56 10.03 24.24
C CYS A 54 6.01 10.52 22.90
N GLY A 55 4.88 9.95 22.48
CA GLY A 55 4.13 10.44 21.32
C GLY A 55 4.88 10.28 20.01
N LEU A 56 5.06 11.38 19.27
CA LEU A 56 5.54 11.37 17.88
C LEU A 56 6.89 10.67 17.70
N ALA A 57 7.81 10.76 18.66
CA ALA A 57 9.12 10.12 18.59
C ALA A 57 8.99 8.58 18.65
N VAL A 58 8.20 8.07 19.60
CA VAL A 58 7.89 6.63 19.71
C VAL A 58 7.11 6.16 18.49
N ALA A 59 6.12 6.95 18.04
CA ALA A 59 5.33 6.66 16.86
C ALA A 59 6.19 6.63 15.58
N THR A 60 7.16 7.54 15.45
CA THR A 60 8.11 7.57 14.33
C THR A 60 8.98 6.33 14.33
N ARG A 61 9.50 5.92 15.49
CA ARG A 61 10.26 4.66 15.60
C ARG A 61 9.41 3.46 15.19
N TYR A 62 8.14 3.43 15.59
CA TYR A 62 7.20 2.40 15.15
C TYR A 62 7.03 2.39 13.64
N CYS A 63 6.76 3.54 13.03
CA CYS A 63 6.62 3.68 11.59
C CYS A 63 7.86 3.22 10.83
N GLN A 64 9.06 3.56 11.32
CA GLN A 64 10.33 3.10 10.74
C GLN A 64 10.45 1.57 10.74
N MET A 65 10.08 0.91 11.84
CA MET A 65 10.06 -0.55 11.88
C MET A 65 9.02 -1.16 10.93
N MET A 66 7.93 -0.45 10.64
CA MET A 66 6.92 -0.86 9.64
C MET A 66 7.30 -0.52 8.20
N GLY A 67 8.50 0.04 7.95
CA GLY A 67 8.98 0.38 6.62
C GLY A 67 8.56 1.76 6.11
N TYR A 68 8.09 2.64 6.99
CA TYR A 68 7.75 4.03 6.67
C TYR A 68 8.87 4.99 7.07
N HIS A 69 8.86 6.22 6.57
CA HIS A 69 9.91 7.19 6.89
C HIS A 69 9.74 7.72 8.33
N ARG A 70 8.51 8.13 8.68
CA ARG A 70 8.20 8.68 10.01
C ARG A 70 6.70 8.65 10.32
N ALA A 71 6.34 8.99 11.55
CA ALA A 71 4.97 9.38 11.88
C ALA A 71 4.77 10.86 11.60
N ASP A 72 3.53 11.25 11.28
CA ASP A 72 3.14 12.65 11.18
C ASP A 72 1.89 12.99 12.02
N GLN A 73 1.17 11.97 12.50
CA GLN A 73 0.09 12.10 13.47
C GLN A 73 0.09 10.93 14.45
N HIS A 74 -0.39 11.18 15.67
CA HIS A 74 -0.66 10.15 16.65
C HIS A 74 -1.81 10.57 17.57
N VAL A 75 -2.53 9.59 18.10
CA VAL A 75 -3.57 9.79 19.12
C VAL A 75 -3.28 8.84 20.27
N ILE A 76 -3.23 9.38 21.48
CA ILE A 76 -3.05 8.62 22.72
C ILE A 76 -4.35 7.90 23.09
N GLU A 77 -4.20 6.70 23.65
CA GLU A 77 -5.24 5.98 24.37
C GLU A 77 -4.84 5.88 25.84
N HIS A 78 -5.66 6.44 26.72
CA HIS A 78 -5.34 6.50 28.14
C HIS A 78 -5.77 5.23 28.87
N ASN A 79 -4.98 4.86 29.89
CA ASN A 79 -5.35 3.85 30.88
C ASN A 79 -5.71 2.47 30.28
N VAL A 80 -4.96 2.03 29.26
CA VAL A 80 -5.20 0.75 28.55
C VAL A 80 -4.80 -0.48 29.37
N GLY A 81 -4.11 -0.30 30.50
CA GLY A 81 -3.79 -1.36 31.45
C GLY A 81 -2.54 -2.17 31.12
N LEU A 82 -2.33 -2.56 29.87
CA LEU A 82 -1.16 -3.35 29.45
C LEU A 82 -0.57 -2.82 28.15
N THR A 83 0.69 -2.38 28.18
CA THR A 83 1.42 -1.95 26.99
C THR A 83 2.85 -2.46 26.95
N ASN A 84 3.47 -2.44 25.78
CA ASN A 84 4.86 -2.83 25.58
C ASN A 84 5.71 -1.65 25.11
N TYR A 85 6.87 -1.46 25.72
CA TYR A 85 7.77 -0.35 25.41
C TYR A 85 8.51 -0.63 24.10
N ILE A 86 8.59 0.39 23.22
CA ILE A 86 9.31 0.24 21.96
C ILE A 86 10.80 0.00 22.19
N GLY A 87 11.38 -0.99 21.49
CA GLY A 87 12.81 -1.28 21.60
C GLY A 87 13.24 -1.91 22.94
N SER A 88 12.29 -2.40 23.73
CA SER A 88 12.54 -3.12 24.98
C SER A 88 11.59 -4.33 25.08
N THR A 89 11.95 -5.30 25.92
CA THR A 89 11.05 -6.40 26.32
C THR A 89 10.18 -6.04 27.54
N ALA A 90 10.44 -4.89 28.17
CA ALA A 90 9.70 -4.44 29.34
C ALA A 90 8.26 -4.02 28.95
N THR A 91 7.31 -4.31 29.84
CA THR A 91 5.91 -3.92 29.69
C THR A 91 5.48 -2.92 30.76
N CYS A 92 4.54 -2.05 30.44
CA CYS A 92 3.79 -1.29 31.43
C CYS A 92 2.56 -2.10 31.82
N GLN A 93 2.34 -2.28 33.12
CA GLN A 93 1.15 -2.91 33.69
C GLN A 93 0.49 -1.98 34.71
N GLY A 94 -0.83 -1.83 34.62
CA GLY A 94 -1.64 -1.03 35.52
C GLY A 94 -2.37 0.14 34.86
N TRP A 95 -3.24 0.78 35.62
CA TRP A 95 -4.17 1.81 35.13
C TRP A 95 -3.49 3.06 34.58
N ARG A 96 -2.22 3.32 34.90
CA ARG A 96 -1.46 4.49 34.40
C ARG A 96 -0.81 4.25 33.02
N CYS A 97 -0.92 3.03 32.49
CA CYS A 97 -0.32 2.67 31.22
C CYS A 97 -1.14 3.23 30.06
N ASN A 98 -0.50 4.03 29.23
CA ASN A 98 -1.10 4.62 28.04
C ASN A 98 -0.57 3.93 26.78
N GLY A 99 -1.45 3.76 25.81
CA GLY A 99 -1.12 3.21 24.49
C GLY A 99 -1.32 4.24 23.39
N PHE A 100 -1.08 3.82 22.16
CA PHE A 100 -1.56 4.56 20.99
C PHE A 100 -2.92 4.03 20.56
N LYS A 101 -3.87 4.94 20.33
CA LYS A 101 -5.15 4.65 19.66
C LYS A 101 -4.94 4.55 18.15
N THR A 102 -4.19 5.50 17.60
CA THR A 102 -3.80 5.50 16.19
C THR A 102 -2.47 6.18 15.96
N ILE A 103 -1.71 5.68 14.98
CA ILE A 103 -0.50 6.31 14.44
C ILE A 103 -0.68 6.44 12.92
N ARG A 104 -0.45 7.63 12.37
CA ARG A 104 -0.33 7.83 10.92
C ARG A 104 1.14 7.84 10.54
N CYS A 105 1.53 6.83 9.77
CA CYS A 105 2.85 6.73 9.17
C CYS A 105 2.85 7.32 7.77
N VAL A 106 3.92 8.03 7.43
CA VAL A 106 4.15 8.59 6.09
C VAL A 106 5.41 8.00 5.47
N ALA A 107 5.38 7.79 4.17
CA ALA A 107 6.53 7.43 3.37
C ALA A 107 6.46 8.10 2.01
N GLU A 108 7.62 8.26 1.39
CA GLU A 108 7.76 8.86 0.07
C GLU A 108 7.81 7.76 -0.99
N LEU A 109 7.04 7.93 -2.06
CA LEU A 109 7.20 7.14 -3.26
C LEU A 109 8.50 7.55 -3.95
N THR A 110 9.56 6.75 -3.77
CA THR A 110 10.87 6.94 -4.41
C THR A 110 10.85 6.68 -5.91
N HIS A 111 9.77 6.09 -6.43
CA HIS A 111 9.56 5.83 -7.85
C HIS A 111 8.31 6.58 -8.31
N LYS A 112 8.32 7.10 -9.54
CA LYS A 112 7.08 7.58 -10.17
C LYS A 112 6.16 6.37 -10.35
N PRO A 113 5.05 6.24 -9.59
CA PRO A 113 4.13 5.15 -9.83
C PRO A 113 3.67 5.23 -11.28
N PRO A 114 3.61 4.11 -12.02
CA PRO A 114 2.99 4.09 -13.34
C PRO A 114 1.62 4.78 -13.23
N LYS A 115 1.36 5.73 -14.11
CA LYS A 115 0.05 6.42 -14.11
C LYS A 115 -1.06 5.38 -14.16
N GLY A 116 -2.20 5.63 -13.50
CA GLY A 116 -3.29 4.65 -13.34
C GLY A 116 -3.72 3.95 -14.64
N TYR A 117 -3.57 4.61 -15.79
CA TYR A 117 -3.86 4.05 -17.12
C TYR A 117 -2.83 3.02 -17.62
N HIS A 118 -1.61 2.96 -17.08
CA HIS A 118 -0.66 1.88 -17.37
C HIS A 118 -1.13 0.55 -16.76
N TYR A 119 -1.94 0.59 -15.70
CA TYR A 119 -2.62 -0.59 -15.14
C TYR A 119 -3.93 -0.91 -15.83
N ARG A 120 -4.32 -0.14 -16.86
CA ARG A 120 -5.54 -0.38 -17.63
C ARG A 120 -5.39 -1.57 -18.56
N TYR A 121 -4.19 -1.95 -18.95
CA TYR A 121 -3.94 -3.00 -19.93
C TYR A 121 -2.72 -3.83 -19.51
N ARG A 122 -2.87 -5.15 -19.43
CA ARG A 122 -1.71 -6.05 -19.22
C ARG A 122 -1.86 -7.32 -20.02
N LYS A 123 -0.81 -7.67 -20.77
CA LYS A 123 -0.69 -8.96 -21.46
C LYS A 123 0.12 -9.92 -20.58
N PHE A 124 -0.54 -10.98 -20.13
CA PHE A 124 0.09 -12.11 -19.48
C PHE A 124 0.47 -13.14 -20.55
N VAL A 125 1.76 -13.39 -20.72
CA VAL A 125 2.28 -14.44 -21.60
C VAL A 125 2.47 -15.70 -20.76
N TYR A 126 1.98 -16.83 -21.26
CA TYR A 126 1.95 -18.11 -20.54
C TYR A 126 1.44 -17.94 -19.09
N PRO A 127 0.23 -17.35 -18.90
CA PRO A 127 -0.30 -17.04 -17.58
C PRO A 127 -0.28 -18.27 -16.69
N ARG A 128 0.20 -18.08 -15.47
CA ARG A 128 0.32 -19.12 -14.45
C ARG A 128 -0.56 -18.82 -13.27
N PHE A 129 -1.11 -19.87 -12.68
CA PHE A 129 -1.77 -19.84 -11.40
C PHE A 129 -1.01 -20.81 -10.49
N ASP A 130 -0.43 -20.27 -9.41
CA ASP A 130 0.62 -20.92 -8.62
C ASP A 130 1.80 -21.34 -9.52
N TYR A 131 2.13 -22.64 -9.55
CA TYR A 131 3.26 -23.19 -10.31
C TYR A 131 2.89 -23.64 -11.73
N TYR A 132 1.59 -23.75 -12.05
CA TYR A 132 1.10 -24.35 -13.30
C TYR A 132 0.55 -23.31 -14.28
N ARG A 133 0.59 -23.61 -15.58
CA ARG A 133 -0.10 -22.80 -16.59
C ARG A 133 -1.60 -22.88 -16.39
N VAL A 134 -2.29 -21.76 -16.58
CA VAL A 134 -3.75 -21.71 -16.45
C VAL A 134 -4.38 -22.55 -17.54
N ASP A 135 -5.23 -23.50 -17.13
CA ASP A 135 -6.00 -24.34 -18.04
C ASP A 135 -6.96 -23.50 -18.89
N TRP A 136 -7.15 -23.89 -20.15
CA TRP A 136 -8.06 -23.24 -21.07
C TRP A 136 -9.51 -23.23 -20.56
N CYS A 137 -9.91 -24.24 -19.78
CA CYS A 137 -11.23 -24.42 -19.21
C CYS A 137 -11.28 -24.04 -17.73
N TYR A 138 -12.34 -23.34 -17.33
CA TYR A 138 -12.52 -22.82 -15.98
C TYR A 138 -12.43 -23.93 -14.92
N ASP A 139 -13.07 -25.08 -15.19
CA ASP A 139 -13.07 -26.27 -14.32
C ASP A 139 -12.28 -27.46 -14.92
N GLY A 140 -11.46 -27.22 -15.94
CA GLY A 140 -10.69 -28.24 -16.67
C GLY A 140 -11.47 -28.99 -17.76
N LYS A 141 -12.79 -28.78 -17.87
CA LYS A 141 -13.62 -29.33 -18.97
C LYS A 141 -14.68 -28.35 -19.49
N ARG A 142 -15.23 -27.52 -18.61
CA ARG A 142 -16.32 -26.57 -18.91
C ARG A 142 -15.86 -25.13 -18.73
N GLY A 143 -16.58 -24.20 -19.35
CA GLY A 143 -16.32 -22.76 -19.20
C GLY A 143 -14.99 -22.32 -19.82
N CYS A 144 -14.72 -22.79 -21.05
CA CYS A 144 -13.44 -22.59 -21.69
C CYS A 144 -13.30 -21.24 -22.40
N GLY A 145 -12.06 -20.77 -22.53
CA GLY A 145 -11.75 -19.48 -23.15
C GLY A 145 -12.15 -18.30 -22.26
N GLN A 146 -13.20 -17.56 -22.62
CA GLN A 146 -13.52 -16.28 -22.00
C GLN A 146 -13.74 -16.37 -20.48
N ARG A 147 -14.48 -17.36 -20.00
CA ARG A 147 -14.80 -17.49 -18.57
C ARG A 147 -13.53 -17.74 -17.73
N ALA A 148 -12.70 -18.70 -18.14
CA ALA A 148 -11.43 -18.98 -17.47
C ALA A 148 -10.48 -17.77 -17.52
N ALA A 149 -10.37 -17.10 -18.68
CA ALA A 149 -9.55 -15.92 -18.84
C ALA A 149 -10.03 -14.73 -18.00
N PHE A 150 -11.35 -14.54 -17.88
CA PHE A 150 -11.97 -13.53 -17.03
C PHE A 150 -11.70 -13.78 -15.55
N SER A 151 -11.88 -15.02 -15.08
CA SER A 151 -11.56 -15.38 -13.70
C SER A 151 -10.08 -15.16 -13.39
N PHE A 152 -9.19 -15.45 -14.34
CA PHE A 152 -7.76 -15.11 -14.21
C PHE A 152 -7.54 -13.60 -14.07
N CYS A 153 -8.10 -12.78 -14.97
CA CYS A 153 -7.97 -11.33 -14.91
C CYS A 153 -8.50 -10.74 -13.60
N ARG A 154 -9.68 -11.19 -13.13
CA ARG A 154 -10.25 -10.79 -11.84
C ARG A 154 -9.32 -11.13 -10.68
N ARG A 155 -8.73 -12.33 -10.68
CA ARG A 155 -7.79 -12.76 -9.63
C ARG A 155 -6.47 -11.98 -9.66
N MET A 156 -6.08 -11.46 -10.82
CA MET A 156 -4.93 -10.55 -11.00
C MET A 156 -5.27 -9.07 -10.73
N GLY A 157 -6.51 -8.74 -10.31
CA GLY A 157 -6.92 -7.37 -9.97
C GLY A 157 -7.47 -6.52 -11.13
N TYR A 158 -7.79 -7.13 -12.27
CA TYR A 158 -8.35 -6.46 -13.46
C TYR A 158 -9.87 -6.64 -13.53
N LEU A 159 -10.59 -5.75 -14.22
CA LEU A 159 -12.05 -5.77 -14.31
C LEU A 159 -12.58 -6.54 -15.51
N GLN A 160 -11.78 -6.69 -16.57
CA GLN A 160 -12.20 -7.22 -17.86
C GLN A 160 -11.10 -8.08 -18.52
N THR A 161 -11.51 -8.96 -19.42
CA THR A 161 -10.62 -9.66 -20.36
C THR A 161 -10.87 -9.13 -21.76
N ARG A 162 -9.82 -8.66 -22.44
CA ARG A 162 -9.94 -8.10 -23.79
C ARG A 162 -9.70 -9.13 -24.88
N ARG A 163 -8.63 -9.92 -24.74
CA ARG A 163 -8.21 -10.93 -25.73
C ARG A 163 -7.50 -12.06 -25.03
N TYR A 164 -7.57 -13.25 -25.59
CA TYR A 164 -6.88 -14.43 -25.07
C TYR A 164 -6.60 -15.40 -26.22
N GLN A 165 -5.58 -16.23 -26.07
CA GLN A 165 -5.15 -17.19 -27.09
C GLN A 165 -4.90 -18.54 -26.43
N ILE A 166 -5.35 -19.61 -27.08
CA ILE A 166 -5.11 -21.00 -26.66
C ILE A 166 -3.74 -21.49 -27.15
N GLU A 167 -3.14 -22.36 -26.36
CA GLU A 167 -2.06 -23.25 -26.76
C GLU A 167 -2.48 -24.68 -26.45
N LYS A 168 -2.45 -25.54 -27.47
CA LYS A 168 -2.87 -26.94 -27.35
C LYS A 168 -1.67 -27.83 -27.04
N GLY A 169 -1.90 -28.94 -26.35
CA GLY A 169 -0.87 -29.94 -26.09
C GLY A 169 0.22 -29.51 -25.13
N VAL A 170 -0.19 -28.91 -24.00
CA VAL A 170 0.72 -28.42 -22.96
C VAL A 170 0.84 -29.48 -21.86
N ALA A 171 2.06 -29.82 -21.45
CA ALA A 171 2.32 -30.95 -20.54
C ALA A 171 1.52 -30.93 -19.22
N ALA A 172 1.31 -29.76 -18.62
CA ALA A 172 0.56 -29.62 -17.38
C ALA A 172 -0.17 -28.28 -17.27
N THR A 173 -1.42 -28.32 -16.81
CA THR A 173 -2.25 -27.14 -16.58
C THR A 173 -3.04 -27.25 -15.27
N LYS A 174 -3.47 -26.11 -14.73
CA LYS A 174 -4.33 -26.02 -13.55
C LYS A 174 -5.57 -25.18 -13.85
N ALA A 175 -6.74 -25.76 -13.62
CA ALA A 175 -8.02 -25.10 -13.77
C ALA A 175 -8.23 -24.04 -12.69
N ILE A 176 -8.69 -22.85 -13.07
CA ILE A 176 -8.75 -21.72 -12.14
C ILE A 176 -9.96 -21.73 -11.21
N GLY A 177 -11.04 -22.42 -11.58
CA GLY A 177 -12.29 -22.51 -10.82
C GLY A 177 -12.26 -23.55 -9.71
N ASN A 178 -11.81 -24.76 -10.03
CA ASN A 178 -11.79 -25.89 -9.09
C ASN A 178 -10.38 -26.41 -8.75
N GLN A 179 -9.33 -25.75 -9.24
CA GLN A 179 -7.93 -26.12 -9.01
C GLN A 179 -7.52 -27.50 -9.53
N LYS A 180 -8.34 -28.13 -10.38
CA LYS A 180 -8.03 -29.45 -10.96
C LYS A 180 -6.80 -29.37 -11.86
N LEU A 181 -5.91 -30.35 -11.72
CA LEU A 181 -4.74 -30.51 -12.58
C LEU A 181 -5.08 -31.36 -13.81
N CYS A 182 -4.46 -31.01 -14.93
CA CYS A 182 -4.44 -31.81 -16.15
C CYS A 182 -2.97 -32.09 -16.49
N PHE A 183 -2.65 -33.34 -16.82
CA PHE A 183 -1.33 -33.77 -17.25
C PHE A 183 -1.47 -34.59 -18.53
N GLY A 184 -0.70 -34.29 -19.56
CA GLY A 184 -0.75 -35.00 -20.83
C GLY A 184 -0.79 -34.08 -22.06
N LYS A 185 -0.89 -34.67 -23.25
CA LYS A 185 -0.91 -33.95 -24.53
C LYS A 185 -2.31 -33.44 -24.89
N GLU A 186 -3.32 -33.83 -24.14
CA GLU A 186 -4.71 -33.40 -24.28
C GLU A 186 -4.99 -32.08 -23.55
N CYS A 187 -4.09 -31.67 -22.66
CA CYS A 187 -4.24 -30.45 -21.87
C CYS A 187 -3.98 -29.21 -22.72
N ASN A 188 -4.82 -28.19 -22.53
CA ASN A 188 -4.74 -26.94 -23.25
C ASN A 188 -4.57 -25.79 -22.25
N ALA A 189 -3.66 -24.88 -22.54
CA ALA A 189 -3.39 -23.72 -21.71
C ALA A 189 -3.67 -22.43 -22.46
N PHE A 190 -3.67 -21.30 -21.75
CA PHE A 190 -3.57 -20.02 -22.41
C PHE A 190 -2.14 -19.74 -22.86
N LYS A 191 -1.94 -19.39 -24.14
CA LYS A 191 -0.70 -18.80 -24.67
C LYS A 191 -0.54 -17.37 -24.16
N SER A 192 -1.63 -16.61 -24.18
CA SER A 192 -1.68 -15.28 -23.58
C SER A 192 -3.08 -14.89 -23.14
N ILE A 193 -3.18 -14.04 -22.12
CA ILE A 193 -4.41 -13.37 -21.69
C ILE A 193 -4.11 -11.87 -21.58
N ILE A 194 -4.96 -11.05 -22.19
CA ILE A 194 -4.91 -9.60 -22.08
C ILE A 194 -6.04 -9.16 -21.15
N CYS A 195 -5.65 -8.65 -19.99
CA CYS A 195 -6.54 -8.12 -18.97
C CYS A 195 -6.64 -6.60 -19.06
N TYR A 196 -7.80 -6.06 -18.68
CA TYR A 196 -8.07 -4.63 -18.69
C TYR A 196 -8.81 -4.16 -17.43
N ARG A 197 -8.54 -2.92 -17.00
CA ARG A 197 -9.23 -2.28 -15.87
C ARG A 197 -10.17 -1.18 -16.37
#